data_AF-A0A658NME8-F1
#
_entry.id   AF-A0A658NME8-F1
#
_cell.length_a   1.000
_cell.length_b   1.000
_cell.length_c   1.000
_cell.angle_alpha   90.00
_cell.angle_beta   90.00
_cell.angle_gamma   90.00
#
_symmetry.space_group_name_H-M   'P 1'
#
loop_
_entity.id
_entity.type
_entity.pdbx_description
1 polymer ?
#
loop_
_entity_poly.entity_id
_entity_poly.type
_entity_poly.pdbx_seq_one_letter_code
_entity_poly.pdbx_strand_id
1 'polypeptide(L)'
;MATELTPHGLREIADGFRERHRPGEVRALMVAGSGIRLDLPGWQAGEEIALADVFPFQLHGLIGHRQTMTLWRRGTQTILA
;
A
#
# COMPACT_ATOMS: atom_id res chain seq x y z
N MET A 1 5.79 10.39 -19.24
CA MET A 1 4.55 11.17 -19.05
C MET A 1 4.11 10.93 -17.63
N ALA A 2 3.81 11.97 -16.86
CA ALA A 2 3.33 11.79 -15.49
C ALA A 2 2.01 11.01 -15.57
N THR A 3 1.95 9.83 -14.97
CA THR A 3 0.72 9.06 -14.89
C THR A 3 -0.28 9.89 -14.10
N GLU A 4 -1.25 10.50 -14.79
CA GLU A 4 -2.30 11.26 -14.12
C GLU A 4 -3.25 10.31 -13.38
N LEU A 5 -3.95 10.79 -12.35
CA LEU A 5 -4.98 10.05 -11.60
C LEU A 5 -6.27 9.84 -12.42
N THR A 6 -6.12 9.57 -13.71
CA THR A 6 -7.18 9.10 -14.60
C THR A 6 -7.44 7.60 -14.34
N PRO A 7 -8.61 7.06 -14.73
CA PRO A 7 -8.86 5.62 -14.63
C PRO A 7 -7.81 4.76 -15.33
N HIS A 8 -7.25 5.23 -16.46
CA HIS A 8 -6.19 4.55 -17.17
C HIS A 8 -4.87 4.58 -16.37
N GLY A 9 -4.46 5.76 -15.90
CA GLY A 9 -3.24 5.89 -15.11
C GLY A 9 -3.28 5.13 -13.78
N LEU A 10 -4.43 5.10 -13.11
CA LEU A 10 -4.63 4.28 -11.91
C LEU A 10 -4.45 2.78 -12.19
N ARG A 11 -4.87 2.32 -13.38
CA ARG A 11 -4.66 0.93 -13.79
C ARG A 11 -3.18 0.63 -14.03
N GLU A 12 -2.46 1.52 -14.71
CA GLU A 12 -1.01 1.38 -14.91
C GLU A 12 -0.25 1.34 -13.58
N ILE A 13 -0.62 2.19 -12.61
CA ILE A 13 -0.05 2.17 -11.26
C ILE A 13 -0.32 0.82 -10.57
N ALA A 14 -1.55 0.33 -10.63
CA ALA A 14 -1.92 -0.95 -10.03
C ALA A 14 -1.18 -2.13 -10.68
N ASP A 15 -1.00 -2.10 -12.00
CA ASP A 15 -0.26 -3.13 -12.75
C ASP A 15 1.23 -3.11 -12.37
N GLY A 16 1.87 -1.93 -12.37
CA GLY A 16 3.25 -1.78 -11.94
C GLY A 16 3.47 -2.19 -10.48
N PHE A 17 2.54 -1.85 -9.60
CA PHE A 17 2.55 -2.29 -8.21
C PHE A 17 2.48 -3.82 -8.10
N ARG A 18 1.58 -4.45 -8.87
CA ARG A 18 1.41 -5.90 -8.90
C ARG A 18 2.66 -6.62 -9.39
N GLU A 19 3.30 -6.11 -10.43
CA GLU A 19 4.54 -6.70 -10.99
C GLU A 19 5.70 -6.62 -9.99
N ARG A 20 5.85 -5.48 -9.33
CA ARG A 20 6.97 -5.21 -8.42
C ARG A 20 6.81 -5.94 -7.08
N HIS A 21 5.66 -5.81 -6.44
CA HIS A 21 5.48 -6.26 -5.05
C HIS A 21 4.75 -7.59 -4.91
N ARG A 22 4.18 -8.10 -6.01
CA ARG A 22 3.49 -9.40 -6.08
C ARG A 22 2.56 -9.61 -4.89
N PRO A 23 1.53 -8.75 -4.72
CA PRO A 23 0.68 -8.78 -3.54
C PRO A 23 -0.17 -10.06 -3.47
N GLY A 24 -0.25 -10.89 -4.52
CA GLY A 24 -1.09 -12.08 -4.49
C GLY A 24 -2.57 -11.69 -4.39
N GLU A 25 -3.33 -12.39 -3.54
CA GLU A 25 -4.75 -12.14 -3.38
C GLU A 25 -5.03 -11.11 -2.28
N VAL A 26 -5.32 -9.87 -2.66
CA VAL A 26 -5.67 -8.80 -1.71
C VAL A 26 -7.08 -9.07 -1.14
N ARG A 27 -7.16 -9.28 0.18
CA ARG A 27 -8.42 -9.58 0.89
C ARG A 27 -9.01 -8.38 1.60
N ALA A 28 -8.18 -7.43 2.01
CA ALA A 28 -8.61 -6.20 2.64
C ALA A 28 -7.59 -5.08 2.46
N LEU A 29 -8.07 -3.84 2.60
CA LEU A 29 -7.29 -2.63 2.77
C LEU A 29 -7.68 -2.01 4.12
N MET A 30 -6.70 -1.70 4.94
CA MET A 30 -6.87 -0.99 6.21
C MET A 30 -6.08 0.31 6.15
N VAL A 31 -6.59 1.34 6.85
CA VAL A 31 -5.91 2.62 6.99
C VAL A 31 -5.83 2.94 8.47
N ALA A 32 -4.61 2.99 9.00
CA ALA A 32 -4.38 3.37 10.39
C ALA A 32 -4.43 4.90 10.53
N GLY A 33 -5.42 5.39 11.29
CA GLY A 33 -5.47 6.79 11.70
C GLY A 33 -4.45 7.13 12.79
N SER A 34 -4.40 8.40 13.18
CA SER A 34 -3.49 8.89 14.20
C SER A 34 -3.66 8.13 15.53
N GLY A 35 -2.55 7.65 16.11
CA GLY A 35 -2.55 6.92 17.36
C GLY A 35 -3.05 5.47 17.27
N ILE A 36 -3.42 4.99 16.08
CA ILE A 36 -3.83 3.60 15.86
C ILE A 36 -2.61 2.78 15.47
N ARG A 37 -2.36 1.70 16.22
CA ARG A 37 -1.42 0.66 15.82
C ARG A 37 -2.22 -0.55 15.36
N LEU A 38 -2.02 -0.95 14.11
CA LEU A 38 -2.62 -2.16 13.58
C LEU A 38 -1.87 -3.38 14.13
N ASP A 39 -2.64 -4.30 14.71
CA ASP A 39 -2.18 -5.64 15.09
C ASP A 39 -3.11 -6.63 14.37
N LEU A 40 -2.52 -7.50 13.56
CA LEU A 40 -3.24 -8.43 12.69
C LEU A 40 -2.87 -9.88 13.06
N PRO A 41 -3.55 -10.49 14.04
CA PRO A 41 -3.23 -11.83 14.50
C PRO A 41 -3.26 -12.86 13.38
N GLY A 42 -2.20 -13.66 13.29
CA GLY A 42 -2.05 -14.68 12.25
C GLY A 42 -1.65 -14.14 10.88
N TRP A 43 -1.37 -12.84 10.76
CA TRP A 43 -0.75 -12.22 9.59
C TRP A 43 0.69 -11.81 9.90
N GLN A 44 1.55 -11.93 8.90
CA GLN A 44 2.96 -11.54 9.01
C GLN A 44 3.16 -10.23 8.28
N ALA A 45 3.65 -9.20 8.98
CA ALA A 45 4.06 -7.96 8.34
C ALA A 45 5.19 -8.26 7.34
N GLY A 46 4.96 -7.93 6.07
CA GLY A 46 5.94 -8.10 5.01
C GLY A 46 6.67 -6.80 4.71
N GLU A 47 6.82 -6.53 3.42
CA GLU A 47 7.44 -5.31 2.92
C GLU A 47 6.64 -4.06 3.33
N GLU A 48 7.34 -3.07 3.87
CA GLU A 48 6.85 -1.70 4.07
C GLU A 48 7.25 -0.86 2.85
N ILE A 49 6.26 -0.31 2.14
CA ILE A 49 6.43 0.42 0.89
C ILE A 49 6.11 1.88 1.13
N ALA A 50 6.99 2.79 0.73
CA ALA A 50 6.68 4.21 0.75
C ALA A 50 5.61 4.54 -0.29
N LEU A 51 4.54 5.24 0.11
CA LEU A 51 3.46 5.61 -0.82
C LEU A 51 3.96 6.50 -1.96
N ALA A 52 5.05 7.24 -1.75
CA ALA A 52 5.72 8.07 -2.76
C ALA A 52 6.29 7.25 -3.93
N ASP A 53 6.60 5.97 -3.70
CA ASP A 53 7.13 5.07 -4.72
C ASP A 53 6.04 4.44 -5.60
N VAL A 54 4.77 4.62 -5.19
CA VAL A 54 3.58 4.05 -5.86
C VAL A 54 2.78 5.15 -6.55
N PHE A 55 2.57 6.27 -5.87
CA PHE A 55 1.65 7.30 -6.35
C PHE A 55 2.36 8.46 -7.07
N PRO A 56 1.79 8.98 -8.17
CA PRO A 56 2.40 10.00 -9.01
C PRO A 56 2.13 11.43 -8.49
N PHE A 57 1.92 11.59 -7.19
CA PHE A 57 1.62 12.88 -6.58
C PHE A 57 2.46 13.11 -5.33
N GLN A 58 2.69 14.39 -5.02
CA GLN A 58 3.42 14.75 -3.82
C GLN A 58 2.61 14.40 -2.57
N LEU A 59 3.24 13.65 -1.67
CA LEU A 59 2.68 13.38 -0.35
C LEU A 59 3.15 14.48 0.60
N HIS A 60 2.20 15.13 1.24
CA HIS A 60 2.50 16.13 2.26
C HIS A 60 2.79 15.45 3.59
N GLY A 61 3.97 15.68 4.17
CA GLY A 61 4.32 15.12 5.46
C GLY A 61 3.37 15.60 6.56
N LEU A 62 2.87 14.66 7.36
CA LEU A 62 2.05 14.95 8.53
C LEU A 62 2.76 14.41 9.77
N ILE A 63 3.01 15.28 10.75
CA ILE A 63 3.71 14.90 11.98
C ILE A 63 2.99 13.70 12.63
N GLY A 64 3.76 12.70 13.05
CA GLY A 64 3.24 11.48 13.68
C GLY A 64 2.68 10.44 12.70
N HIS A 65 2.75 10.65 11.39
CA HIS A 65 2.28 9.69 10.39
C HIS A 65 3.43 9.17 9.53
N ARG A 66 3.45 7.86 9.33
CA ARG A 66 4.27 7.22 8.30
C ARG A 66 3.41 7.07 7.05
N GLN A 67 3.88 7.61 5.93
CA GLN A 67 3.19 7.51 4.64
C GLN A 67 3.65 6.26 3.91
N THR A 68 3.41 5.13 4.56
CA THR A 68 3.80 3.82 4.09
C THR A 68 2.58 2.91 3.99
N MET A 69 2.74 1.83 3.23
CA MET A 69 1.79 0.73 3.13
C MET A 69 2.56 -0.56 3.33
N THR A 70 2.09 -1.41 4.22
CA THR A 70 2.67 -2.71 4.53
C THR A 70 1.85 -3.81 3.89
N LEU A 71 2.54 -4.78 3.27
CA LEU A 71 1.90 -5.99 2.76
C LEU A 71 1.91 -7.07 3.84
N TRP A 72 0.81 -7.21 4.55
CA TRP A 72 0.63 -8.27 5.54
C TRP A 72 0.24 -9.57 4.84
N ARG A 73 0.97 -10.65 5.10
CA ARG A 73 0.84 -11.91 4.36
C ARG A 73 0.27 -13.03 5.23
N ARG A 74 -0.52 -13.89 4.60
CA ARG A 74 -0.93 -15.20 5.12
C ARG A 74 -1.13 -16.18 3.95
N GLY A 75 -0.11 -17.00 3.69
CA GLY A 75 -0.07 -17.84 2.49
C GLY A 75 -0.08 -16.98 1.22
N THR A 76 -1.06 -17.20 0.34
CA THR A 76 -1.25 -16.40 -0.89
C THR A 76 -2.08 -15.14 -0.69
N GLN A 77 -2.64 -14.94 0.51
CA GLN A 77 -3.48 -13.80 0.84
C GLN A 77 -2.66 -12.62 1.34
N THR A 78 -3.13 -11.41 1.03
CA THR A 78 -2.53 -10.16 1.48
C THR A 78 -3.58 -9.21 2.05
N ILE A 79 -3.19 -8.53 3.12
CA ILE A 79 -3.83 -7.31 3.61
C ILE A 79 -2.88 -6.15 3.33
N LEU A 80 -3.41 -5.07 2.79
CA LEU A 80 -2.70 -3.79 2.66
C LEU A 80 -3.06 -2.93 3.87
N ALA A 81 -2.06 -2.38 4.57
CA ALA A 81 -2.27 -1.63 5.81
C ALA A 81 -1.26 -0.52 6.01
#